data_AF-A0A957EQS3-F1
#
_entry.id   AF-A0A957EQS3-F1
#
_cell.length_a   1.000
_cell.length_b   1.000
_cell.length_c   1.000
_cell.angle_alpha   90.00
_cell.angle_beta   90.00
_cell.angle_gamma   90.00
#
_symmetry.space_group_name_H-M   'P 1'
#
loop_
_entity.id
_entity.type
_entity.pdbx_description
1 polymer ?
#
loop_
_entity_poly.entity_id
_entity_poly.type
_entity_poly.pdbx_seq_one_letter_code
_entity_poly.pdbx_strand_id
1 'polypeptide(L)'
;MSQMGWKRPEELEVDEQDIGLRGRLYFLRVLMLIILTLLLYRVYWLQQNKGPDLLAQADENRFSILRANAPRGIIVDRNGEPLAINLPSFDVTITPAFLPNDDEELQAIYERLSLLTGVPVTNTVQQQALIQAANPELVSTYSRLAQLYGAPVQDTLAQAGIVPQLPTSIAAIVQENSFAQYV
;
A
#
# COMPACT_ATOMS: atom_id res chain seq x y z
N MET A 1 0.25 -60.84 74.56
CA MET A 1 0.56 -59.42 74.27
C MET A 1 0.78 -59.32 72.77
N SER A 2 -0.24 -58.87 72.02
CA SER A 2 -0.27 -58.87 70.55
C SER A 2 0.05 -57.48 70.03
N GLN A 3 1.18 -57.33 69.34
CA GLN A 3 1.56 -56.13 68.60
C GLN A 3 0.99 -56.25 67.18
N MET A 4 -0.30 -55.99 67.01
CA MET A 4 -0.90 -55.82 65.68
C MET A 4 -1.43 -54.39 65.59
N GLY A 5 -0.49 -53.45 65.43
CA GLY A 5 -0.77 -52.04 65.27
C GLY A 5 -1.19 -51.74 63.83
N TRP A 6 -2.40 -51.21 63.67
CA TRP A 6 -2.88 -50.63 62.42
C TRP A 6 -1.97 -49.47 62.00
N LYS A 7 -1.38 -49.56 60.80
CA LYS A 7 -0.58 -48.46 60.22
C LYS A 7 -1.52 -47.44 59.59
N ARG A 8 -1.28 -46.14 59.88
CA ARG A 8 -2.08 -45.02 59.38
C ARG A 8 -2.04 -44.96 57.84
N PRO A 9 -3.14 -44.59 57.17
CA PRO A 9 -3.26 -44.57 55.70
C PRO A 9 -2.33 -43.55 55.00
N GLU A 10 -1.60 -42.72 55.75
CA GLU A 10 -0.59 -41.81 55.22
C GLU A 10 0.71 -42.53 54.81
N GLU A 11 0.96 -43.76 55.27
CA GLU A 11 2.16 -44.54 54.92
C GLU A 11 2.01 -45.42 53.67
N LEU A 12 0.91 -45.29 52.94
CA LEU A 12 0.75 -45.90 51.62
C LEU A 12 1.12 -44.90 50.54
N GLU A 13 2.40 -44.48 50.52
CA GLU A 13 3.00 -43.99 49.28
C GLU A 13 3.09 -45.19 48.34
N VAL A 14 2.02 -45.40 47.58
CA VAL A 14 2.04 -46.27 46.42
C VAL A 14 3.05 -45.62 45.48
N ASP A 15 4.26 -46.20 45.40
CA ASP A 15 5.20 -45.92 44.32
C ASP A 15 4.54 -46.44 43.03
N GLU A 16 3.61 -45.63 42.51
CA GLU A 16 2.99 -45.81 41.21
C GLU A 16 4.09 -45.49 40.19
N GLN A 17 5.03 -46.41 40.05
CA GLN A 17 5.99 -46.40 38.97
C GLN A 17 5.17 -46.50 37.69
N ASP A 18 4.88 -45.34 37.10
CA ASP A 18 4.21 -45.17 35.82
C ASP A 18 5.16 -45.61 34.68
N ILE A 19 5.59 -46.88 34.73
CA ILE A 19 6.44 -47.54 33.73
C ILE A 19 5.82 -47.43 32.32
N GLY A 20 4.48 -47.38 32.24
CA GLY A 20 3.75 -47.16 30.99
C GLY A 20 3.92 -45.75 30.41
N LEU A 21 3.88 -44.71 31.25
CA LEU A 21 3.98 -43.32 30.77
C LEU A 21 5.40 -43.00 30.30
N ARG A 22 6.42 -43.38 31.07
CA ARG A 22 7.83 -43.13 30.71
C ARG A 22 8.23 -43.85 29.41
N GLY A 23 7.79 -45.09 29.22
CA GLY A 23 8.02 -45.84 27.98
C GLY A 23 7.33 -45.24 26.75
N ARG A 24 6.07 -44.80 26.89
CA ARG A 24 5.33 -44.10 25.82
C ARG A 24 5.98 -42.77 25.43
N LEU A 25 6.41 -41.98 26.42
CA LEU A 25 7.11 -40.72 26.18
C LEU A 25 8.47 -40.93 25.48
N TYR A 26 9.22 -41.97 25.87
CA TYR A 26 10.47 -42.32 25.20
C TYR A 26 10.23 -42.74 23.74
N PHE A 27 9.23 -43.59 23.50
CA PHE A 27 8.85 -43.99 22.15
C PHE A 27 8.45 -42.79 21.27
N LEU A 28 7.61 -41.88 21.79
CA LEU A 28 7.22 -40.66 21.08
C LEU A 28 8.41 -39.75 20.76
N ARG A 29 9.37 -39.62 21.69
CA ARG A 29 10.61 -38.86 21.45
C ARG A 29 11.45 -39.47 20.33
N VAL A 30 11.63 -40.79 20.34
CA VAL A 30 12.39 -41.50 19.29
C VAL A 30 11.67 -41.36 17.95
N LEU A 31 10.35 -41.55 17.92
CA LEU A 31 9.54 -41.39 16.72
C LEU A 31 9.66 -39.97 16.15
N MET A 32 9.57 -38.95 17.01
CA MET A 32 9.74 -37.54 16.62
C MET A 32 11.13 -37.29 16.02
N LEU A 33 12.19 -37.82 16.63
CA LEU A 33 13.56 -37.70 16.13
C LEU A 33 13.73 -38.37 14.76
N ILE A 34 13.12 -39.54 14.55
CA ILE A 34 13.15 -40.23 13.25
C ILE A 34 12.47 -39.38 12.18
N ILE A 35 11.28 -38.85 12.47
CA ILE A 35 10.54 -37.99 11.53
C ILE A 35 11.35 -36.74 11.19
N LEU A 36 11.92 -36.07 12.20
CA LEU A 36 12.75 -34.88 12.00
C LEU A 36 13.97 -35.20 11.12
N THR A 37 14.64 -36.31 11.39
CA THR A 37 15.82 -36.75 10.61
C THR A 37 15.44 -37.03 9.16
N LEU A 38 14.29 -37.67 8.92
CA LEU A 38 13.78 -37.94 7.58
C LEU A 38 13.45 -36.65 6.82
N LEU A 39 12.87 -35.64 7.49
CA LEU A 39 12.61 -34.33 6.90
C LEU A 39 13.91 -33.59 6.56
N LEU A 40 14.91 -33.60 7.47
CA LEU A 40 16.22 -33.01 7.22
C LEU A 40 16.92 -33.67 6.03
N TYR A 41 16.89 -35.00 5.95
CA TYR A 41 17.41 -35.75 4.82
C TYR A 41 16.67 -35.37 3.51
N ARG A 42 15.35 -35.22 3.55
CA ARG A 42 14.56 -34.80 2.39
C ARG A 42 14.94 -33.40 1.92
N VAL A 43 15.16 -32.47 2.83
CA VAL A 43 15.63 -31.11 2.51
C VAL A 43 17.02 -31.16 1.88
N TYR A 44 17.96 -31.92 2.48
CA TYR A 44 19.29 -32.11 1.91
C TYR A 44 19.26 -32.70 0.49
N TRP A 45 18.43 -33.72 0.27
CA TRP A 45 18.22 -34.33 -1.04
C TRP A 45 17.70 -33.32 -2.08
N LEU A 46 16.72 -32.49 -1.69
CA LEU A 46 16.19 -31.45 -2.57
C LEU A 46 17.25 -30.39 -2.90
N GLN A 47 18.05 -29.98 -1.92
CA GLN A 47 19.13 -29.01 -2.14
C GLN A 47 20.22 -29.55 -3.07
N GLN A 48 20.63 -30.82 -2.92
CA GLN A 48 21.66 -31.40 -3.79
C GLN A 48 21.18 -31.67 -5.21
N ASN A 49 19.96 -32.19 -5.39
CA ASN A 49 19.50 -32.60 -6.71
C ASN A 49 18.81 -31.47 -7.48
N LYS A 50 18.14 -30.54 -6.80
CA LYS A 50 17.35 -29.46 -7.42
C LYS A 50 17.85 -28.06 -7.08
N GLY A 51 18.94 -27.94 -6.31
CA GLY A 51 19.51 -26.63 -5.96
C GLY A 51 19.78 -25.74 -7.17
N PRO A 52 20.48 -26.23 -8.22
CA PRO A 52 20.77 -25.44 -9.42
C PRO A 52 19.51 -25.01 -10.19
N ASP A 53 18.54 -25.91 -10.34
CA ASP A 53 17.29 -25.63 -11.07
C ASP A 53 16.40 -24.63 -10.32
N LEU A 54 16.32 -24.75 -8.99
CA LEU A 54 15.56 -23.83 -8.15
C LEU A 54 16.21 -22.43 -8.10
N LEU A 55 17.55 -22.37 -8.11
CA LEU A 55 18.29 -21.12 -8.25
C LEU A 55 18.01 -20.45 -9.60
N ALA A 56 18.04 -21.21 -10.70
CA ALA A 56 17.75 -20.69 -12.03
C ALA A 56 16.32 -20.12 -12.13
N GLN A 57 15.32 -20.82 -11.57
CA GLN A 57 13.93 -20.34 -11.53
C GLN A 57 13.77 -19.09 -10.65
N ALA A 58 14.52 -19.01 -9.53
CA ALA A 58 14.49 -17.83 -8.67
C ALA A 58 15.14 -16.61 -9.36
N ASP A 59 16.24 -16.82 -10.08
CA ASP A 59 16.88 -15.77 -10.87
C ASP A 59 15.98 -15.30 -12.01
N GLU A 60 15.27 -16.20 -12.69
CA GLU A 60 14.31 -15.83 -13.73
C GLU A 60 13.13 -15.02 -13.16
N ASN A 61 12.64 -15.37 -11.97
CA ASN A 61 11.63 -14.58 -11.27
C ASN A 61 12.13 -13.20 -10.79
N ARG A 62 13.45 -12.99 -10.71
CA ARG A 62 14.04 -11.71 -10.30
C ARG A 62 14.10 -10.70 -11.46
N PHE A 63 14.13 -11.18 -12.71
CA PHE A 63 14.26 -10.30 -13.88
C PHE A 63 12.92 -10.15 -14.60
N SER A 64 12.31 -8.97 -14.49
CA SER A 64 11.21 -8.58 -15.37
C SER A 64 11.78 -7.97 -16.65
N ILE A 65 11.45 -8.55 -17.81
CA ILE A 65 11.81 -7.98 -19.11
C ILE A 65 10.92 -6.76 -19.38
N LEU A 66 11.41 -5.58 -19.05
CA LEU A 66 10.78 -4.31 -19.41
C LEU A 66 11.07 -4.03 -20.89
N ARG A 67 10.09 -4.28 -21.75
CA ARG A 67 10.17 -3.88 -23.17
C ARG A 67 9.89 -2.39 -23.26
N ALA A 68 10.93 -1.59 -23.47
CA ALA A 68 10.78 -0.18 -23.81
C ALA A 68 10.27 -0.07 -25.24
N ASN A 69 9.15 0.65 -25.44
CA ASN A 69 8.67 0.96 -26.78
C ASN A 69 9.62 1.93 -27.47
N ALA A 70 9.90 1.71 -28.76
CA ALA A 70 10.68 2.67 -29.54
C ALA A 70 9.91 4.01 -29.64
N PRO A 71 10.59 5.16 -29.52
CA PRO A 71 9.96 6.46 -29.70
C PRO A 71 9.42 6.60 -31.12
N ARG A 72 8.28 7.30 -31.30
CA ARG A 72 7.71 7.54 -32.63
C ARG A 72 8.64 8.45 -33.47
N GLY A 73 8.57 8.33 -34.79
CA GLY A 73 9.19 9.31 -35.68
C GLY A 73 8.53 10.69 -35.56
N ILE A 74 9.27 11.74 -35.88
CA ILE A 74 8.75 13.11 -35.99
C ILE A 74 7.93 13.20 -37.28
N ILE A 75 6.73 13.77 -37.22
CA ILE A 75 5.90 14.03 -38.40
C ILE A 75 6.16 15.48 -38.83
N VAL A 76 6.56 15.68 -40.09
CA VAL A 76 6.87 17.00 -40.66
C VAL A 76 5.96 17.33 -41.84
N ASP A 77 5.66 18.61 -42.05
CA ASP A 77 5.02 19.10 -43.27
C ASP A 77 6.01 19.11 -44.46
N ARG A 78 5.52 19.38 -45.68
CA ARG A 78 6.29 19.51 -46.92
C ARG A 78 7.44 20.52 -46.86
N ASN A 79 7.35 21.51 -45.97
CA ASN A 79 8.36 22.54 -45.76
C ASN A 79 9.40 22.14 -44.69
N GLY A 80 9.29 20.94 -44.10
CA GLY A 80 10.17 20.45 -43.05
C GLY A 80 9.81 20.89 -41.64
N GLU A 81 8.67 21.56 -41.44
CA GLU A 81 8.22 22.01 -40.12
C GLU A 81 7.55 20.87 -39.34
N PRO A 82 7.96 20.61 -38.08
CA PRO A 82 7.41 19.50 -37.30
C PRO A 82 5.96 19.79 -36.87
N LEU A 83 5.05 18.88 -37.24
CA LEU A 83 3.64 18.88 -36.83
C LEU A 83 3.40 18.03 -35.58
N ALA A 84 4.19 16.98 -35.38
CA ALA A 84 4.10 16.15 -34.18
C ALA A 84 5.49 15.64 -33.77
N ILE A 85 5.80 15.80 -32.48
CA ILE A 85 7.04 15.38 -31.82
C ILE A 85 6.70 14.61 -30.56
N ASN A 86 7.61 13.72 -30.12
CA ASN A 86 7.49 13.12 -28.78
C ASN A 86 8.14 14.06 -27.77
N LEU A 87 7.41 14.42 -26.73
CA LEU A 87 7.96 15.04 -25.53
C LEU A 87 7.98 14.00 -24.41
N PRO A 88 9.07 13.90 -23.63
CA PRO A 88 9.04 13.12 -22.41
C PRO A 88 8.07 13.77 -21.42
N SER A 89 7.15 12.99 -20.85
CA SER A 89 6.31 13.39 -19.72
C SER A 89 6.75 12.63 -18.47
N PHE A 90 6.74 13.32 -17.34
CA PHE A 90 7.01 12.71 -16.04
C PHE A 90 5.75 12.82 -15.20
N ASP A 91 5.26 11.68 -14.74
CA ASP A 91 4.10 11.62 -13.87
C ASP A 91 4.57 11.30 -12.44
N VAL A 92 4.09 12.08 -11.48
CA VAL A 92 4.31 11.82 -10.05
C VAL A 92 3.06 11.14 -9.51
N THR A 93 3.21 9.92 -9.02
CA THR A 93 2.11 9.14 -8.45
C THR A 93 2.29 8.99 -6.94
N ILE A 94 1.22 9.22 -6.19
CA ILE A 94 1.16 9.03 -4.75
C ILE A 94 0.18 7.90 -4.47
N THR A 95 0.58 6.92 -3.68
CA THR A 95 -0.32 5.89 -3.18
C THR A 95 -0.75 6.28 -1.76
N PRO A 96 -2.03 6.63 -1.53
CA PRO A 96 -2.48 7.13 -0.23
C PRO A 96 -2.20 6.16 0.93
N ALA A 97 -2.21 4.84 0.67
CA ALA A 97 -1.94 3.81 1.69
C ALA A 97 -0.50 3.84 2.25
N PHE A 98 0.44 4.51 1.59
CA PHE A 98 1.82 4.67 2.07
C PHE A 98 2.06 6.04 2.71
N LEU A 99 1.04 6.89 2.82
CA LEU A 99 1.15 8.14 3.55
C LEU A 99 1.03 7.89 5.06
N PRO A 100 1.76 8.65 5.89
CA PRO A 100 1.60 8.60 7.34
C PRO A 100 0.19 9.05 7.72
N ASN A 101 -0.32 8.51 8.83
CA ASN A 101 -1.59 8.93 9.42
C ASN A 101 -1.45 10.20 10.28
N ASP A 102 -0.21 10.61 10.56
CA ASP A 102 0.08 11.83 11.32
C ASP A 102 -0.02 13.05 10.39
N ASP A 103 -0.82 14.04 10.82
CA ASP A 103 -1.13 15.22 10.02
C ASP A 103 0.10 16.11 9.80
N GLU A 104 1.02 16.20 10.78
CA GLU A 104 2.24 17.01 10.65
C GLU A 104 3.21 16.39 9.65
N GLU A 105 3.46 15.08 9.74
CA GLU A 105 4.30 14.37 8.77
C GLU A 105 3.71 14.39 7.35
N LEU A 106 2.39 14.22 7.23
CA LEU A 106 1.69 14.27 5.95
C LEU A 106 1.80 15.65 5.30
N GLN A 107 1.62 16.72 6.08
CA GLN A 107 1.76 18.08 5.60
C GLN A 107 3.20 18.36 5.13
N ALA A 108 4.21 17.90 5.86
CA ALA A 108 5.62 18.04 5.46
C ALA A 108 5.93 17.33 4.12
N ILE A 109 5.33 16.17 3.88
CA ILE A 109 5.44 15.45 2.60
C ILE A 109 4.80 16.28 1.48
N TYR A 110 3.60 16.81 1.69
CA TYR A 110 2.92 17.62 0.67
C TYR A 110 3.68 18.91 0.37
N GLU A 111 4.23 19.60 1.36
CA GLU A 111 5.07 20.78 1.16
C GLU A 111 6.30 20.45 0.32
N ARG A 112 6.96 19.33 0.62
CA ARG A 112 8.13 18.90 -0.16
C ARG A 112 7.76 18.55 -1.60
N LEU A 113 6.62 17.89 -1.82
CA LEU A 113 6.11 17.61 -3.15
C LEU A 113 5.74 18.89 -3.90
N SER A 114 5.12 19.86 -3.24
CA SER A 114 4.77 21.16 -3.81
C SER A 114 6.01 21.91 -4.30
N LEU A 115 7.11 21.86 -3.56
CA LEU A 115 8.38 22.47 -3.99
C LEU A 115 8.98 21.79 -5.23
N LEU A 116 8.76 20.49 -5.41
CA LEU A 116 9.33 19.73 -6.54
C LEU A 116 8.46 19.79 -7.80
N THR A 117 7.14 19.79 -7.64
CA THR A 117 6.18 19.74 -8.75
C THR A 117 5.64 21.12 -9.14
N GLY A 118 5.78 22.11 -8.27
CA GLY A 118 5.13 23.42 -8.42
C GLY A 118 3.62 23.40 -8.17
N VAL A 119 3.05 22.25 -7.78
CA VAL A 119 1.63 22.11 -7.47
C VAL A 119 1.41 22.51 -6.01
N PRO A 120 0.54 23.49 -5.71
CA PRO A 120 0.34 23.96 -4.34
C PRO A 120 -0.27 22.87 -3.45
N VAL A 121 0.06 22.90 -2.15
CA VAL A 121 -0.45 21.95 -1.15
C VAL A 121 -1.97 22.06 -0.98
N THR A 122 -2.46 23.29 -0.79
CA THR A 122 -3.88 23.60 -0.63
C THR A 122 -4.23 24.90 -1.35
N ASN A 123 -5.37 24.91 -2.05
CA ASN A 123 -5.91 26.10 -2.72
C ASN A 123 -7.30 26.48 -2.21
N THR A 124 -7.89 25.71 -1.29
CA THR A 124 -9.28 25.89 -0.86
C THR A 124 -9.53 27.27 -0.25
N VAL A 125 -8.63 27.72 0.63
CA VAL A 125 -8.72 29.02 1.30
C VAL A 125 -8.58 30.18 0.29
N GLN A 126 -7.64 30.07 -0.63
CA GLN A 126 -7.39 31.10 -1.65
C GLN A 126 -8.55 31.16 -2.65
N GLN A 127 -9.09 30.01 -3.06
CA GLN A 127 -10.25 29.93 -3.95
C GLN A 127 -11.49 30.57 -3.30
N GLN A 128 -11.72 30.29 -2.02
CA GLN A 128 -12.83 30.89 -1.28
C GLN A 128 -12.68 32.41 -1.16
N ALA A 129 -11.48 32.90 -0.91
CA ALA A 129 -11.22 34.34 -0.87
C ALA A 129 -11.48 35.02 -2.22
N LEU A 130 -11.10 34.40 -3.34
CA LEU A 130 -11.39 34.91 -4.69
C LEU A 130 -12.90 34.97 -4.99
N ILE A 131 -13.65 33.96 -4.55
CA ILE A 131 -15.12 33.94 -4.70
C ILE A 131 -15.77 35.04 -3.85
N GLN A 132 -15.30 35.26 -2.62
CA GLN A 132 -15.82 36.30 -1.73
C GLN A 132 -15.50 37.72 -2.21
N ALA A 133 -14.34 37.90 -2.87
CA ALA A 133 -13.94 39.18 -3.45
C ALA A 133 -14.63 39.49 -4.79
N ALA A 134 -15.20 38.50 -5.45
CA ALA A 134 -15.93 38.68 -6.71
C ALA A 134 -17.29 39.35 -6.51
N ASN A 135 -17.90 39.85 -7.60
CA ASN A 135 -19.20 40.50 -7.54
C ASN A 135 -20.29 39.53 -7.00
N PRO A 136 -20.92 39.84 -5.86
CA PRO A 136 -21.84 38.90 -5.19
C PRO A 136 -23.10 38.60 -6.00
N GLU A 137 -23.61 39.54 -6.80
CA GLU A 137 -24.79 39.31 -7.63
C GLU A 137 -24.50 38.29 -8.73
N LEU A 138 -23.34 38.45 -9.39
CA LEU A 138 -22.89 37.53 -10.44
C LEU A 138 -22.64 36.14 -9.86
N VAL A 139 -21.90 36.04 -8.75
CA VAL A 139 -21.65 34.76 -8.08
C VAL A 139 -22.97 34.05 -7.73
N SER A 140 -23.95 34.77 -7.18
CA SER A 140 -25.26 34.19 -6.83
C SER A 140 -26.09 33.74 -8.04
N THR A 141 -25.94 34.41 -9.17
CA THR A 141 -26.68 34.12 -10.41
C THR A 141 -26.11 32.86 -11.05
N TYR A 142 -24.80 32.82 -11.24
CA TYR A 142 -24.12 31.70 -11.87
C TYR A 142 -24.11 30.44 -10.99
N SER A 143 -24.02 30.59 -9.67
CA SER A 143 -24.19 29.44 -8.76
C SER A 143 -25.59 28.83 -8.82
N ARG A 144 -26.65 29.63 -8.94
CA ARG A 144 -28.02 29.14 -9.18
C ARG A 144 -28.14 28.45 -10.53
N LEU A 145 -27.54 29.00 -11.59
CA LEU A 145 -27.49 28.36 -12.91
C LEU A 145 -26.77 27.01 -12.83
N ALA A 146 -25.61 26.96 -12.17
CA ALA A 146 -24.85 25.73 -11.98
C ALA A 146 -25.70 24.64 -11.29
N GLN A 147 -26.41 25.00 -10.23
CA GLN A 147 -27.33 24.08 -9.54
C GLN A 147 -28.46 23.60 -10.45
N LEU A 148 -29.05 24.48 -11.27
CA LEU A 148 -30.13 24.12 -12.20
C LEU A 148 -29.66 23.12 -13.28
N TYR A 149 -28.45 23.32 -13.79
CA TYR A 149 -27.86 22.47 -14.83
C TYR A 149 -27.07 21.27 -14.29
N GLY A 150 -26.96 21.12 -12.96
CA GLY A 150 -26.16 20.07 -12.33
C GLY A 150 -24.65 20.20 -12.59
N ALA A 151 -24.17 21.41 -12.87
CA ALA A 151 -22.76 21.69 -13.12
C ALA A 151 -22.03 22.12 -11.83
N PRO A 152 -20.71 21.88 -11.72
CA PRO A 152 -19.93 22.34 -10.58
C PRO A 152 -19.91 23.87 -10.49
N VAL A 153 -20.21 24.42 -9.32
CA VAL A 153 -20.28 25.86 -9.11
C VAL A 153 -18.94 26.53 -9.41
N GLN A 154 -17.80 25.95 -9.02
CA GLN A 154 -16.50 26.56 -9.30
C GLN A 154 -16.23 26.64 -10.81
N ASP A 155 -16.50 25.57 -11.56
CA ASP A 155 -16.23 25.51 -13.00
C ASP A 155 -17.06 26.50 -13.80
N THR A 156 -18.34 26.63 -13.44
CA THR A 156 -19.23 27.61 -14.06
C THR A 156 -18.80 29.06 -13.78
N LEU A 157 -18.35 29.37 -12.55
CA LEU A 157 -17.85 30.70 -12.21
C LEU A 157 -16.57 31.05 -12.97
N ALA A 158 -15.72 30.06 -13.20
CA ALA A 158 -14.50 30.24 -13.98
C ALA A 158 -14.75 30.36 -15.47
N GLN A 159 -15.62 29.52 -16.02
CA GLN A 159 -16.02 29.61 -17.43
C GLN A 159 -16.73 30.93 -17.75
N ALA A 160 -17.49 31.47 -16.79
CA ALA A 160 -18.09 32.79 -16.88
C ALA A 160 -17.09 33.96 -16.70
N GLY A 161 -15.82 33.67 -16.39
CA GLY A 161 -14.77 34.68 -16.16
C GLY A 161 -14.93 35.47 -14.86
N ILE A 162 -15.73 34.99 -13.90
CA ILE A 162 -16.00 35.68 -12.64
C ILE A 162 -14.89 35.38 -11.61
N VAL A 163 -14.44 34.13 -11.54
CA VAL A 163 -13.37 33.70 -10.62
C VAL A 163 -12.40 32.79 -11.38
N PRO A 164 -11.09 33.08 -11.42
CA PRO A 164 -10.15 32.16 -12.05
C PRO A 164 -10.11 30.82 -11.29
N GLN A 165 -10.06 29.69 -12.00
CA GLN A 165 -9.74 28.42 -11.35
C GLN A 165 -8.28 28.41 -10.93
N LEU A 166 -8.03 28.19 -9.65
CA LEU A 166 -6.71 27.81 -9.18
C LEU A 166 -6.39 26.37 -9.62
N PRO A 167 -5.10 26.02 -9.81
CA PRO A 167 -4.70 24.66 -10.15
C PRO A 167 -5.18 23.65 -9.09
N THR A 168 -5.31 22.38 -9.42
CA THR A 168 -5.71 21.36 -8.43
C THR A 168 -4.60 21.23 -7.39
N SER A 169 -4.93 21.31 -6.10
CA SER A 169 -3.94 21.21 -5.03
C SER A 169 -3.60 19.76 -4.69
N ILE A 170 -2.41 19.48 -4.17
CA ILE A 170 -1.97 18.11 -3.84
C ILE A 170 -2.98 17.42 -2.91
N ALA A 171 -3.44 18.12 -1.85
CA ALA A 171 -4.42 17.58 -0.93
C ALA A 171 -5.77 17.23 -1.62
N ALA A 172 -6.21 18.06 -2.57
CA ALA A 172 -7.45 17.83 -3.31
C ALA A 172 -7.31 16.63 -4.27
N ILE A 173 -6.17 16.51 -4.96
CA ILE A 173 -5.87 15.38 -5.85
C ILE A 173 -5.87 14.07 -5.07
N VAL A 174 -5.21 14.04 -3.91
CA VAL A 174 -5.17 12.85 -3.05
C VAL A 174 -6.58 12.52 -2.56
N GLN A 175 -7.37 13.50 -2.13
CA GLN A 175 -8.73 13.27 -1.65
C GLN A 175 -9.64 12.69 -2.73
N GLU A 176 -9.63 13.25 -3.94
CA GLU A 176 -10.48 12.80 -5.06
C GLU A 176 -10.13 11.38 -5.53
N ASN A 177 -8.85 11.02 -5.47
CA ASN A 177 -8.35 9.73 -5.98
C ASN A 177 -8.09 8.71 -4.86
N SER A 178 -8.41 9.03 -3.61
CA SER A 178 -8.20 8.11 -2.49
C SER A 178 -9.37 7.15 -2.33
N PHE A 179 -9.07 5.85 -2.44
CA PHE A 179 -10.02 4.78 -2.12
C PHE A 179 -10.33 4.67 -0.62
N ALA A 180 -9.59 5.38 0.26
CA ALA A 180 -9.79 5.32 1.70
C ALA A 180 -11.11 5.95 2.18
N GLN A 181 -11.79 6.76 1.35
CA GLN A 181 -13.13 7.28 1.69
C GLN A 181 -14.22 6.20 1.72
N TYR A 182 -13.95 5.00 1.19
CA TYR A 182 -14.90 3.89 1.10
C TYR A 182 -14.65 2.76 2.11
N VAL A 183 -13.73 2.96 3.07
CA VAL A 183 -13.41 2.02 4.16
C VAL A 183 -13.71 2.69 5.48
#